data_AF-A0A3S3UFZ0-F1
#
_entry.id   AF-A0A3S3UFZ0-F1
#
_cell.length_a   1.000
_cell.length_b   1.000
_cell.length_c   1.000
_cell.angle_alpha   90.00
_cell.angle_beta   90.00
_cell.angle_gamma   90.00
#
_symmetry.space_group_name_H-M   'P 1'
#
loop_
_entity.id
_entity.type
_entity.pdbx_description
1 polymer ?
#
loop_
_entity_poly.entity_id
_entity_poly.type
_entity_poly.pdbx_seq_one_letter_code
_entity_poly.pdbx_strand_id
1 'polypeptide(L)'
;MRRLNLARELCLQEIREIRQSTDTELEVFVHGALCISYSGRCMLSNYLTGRDANQGSCAHPCRYSYALVEEKRPGVYFPVEEDERGTYIFNSRDLCLLGRSPN
;
A
#
# COMPACT_ATOMS: atom_id res chain seq x y z
N MET A 1 -2.46 16.95 -22.06
CA MET A 1 -2.68 15.99 -20.96
C MET A 1 -4.03 16.30 -20.35
N ARG A 2 -4.94 15.33 -20.21
CA ARG A 2 -6.35 15.58 -19.81
C ARG A 2 -6.63 15.35 -18.32
N ARG A 3 -5.94 14.38 -17.71
CA ARG A 3 -6.13 13.93 -16.34
C ARG A 3 -4.80 13.52 -15.73
N LEU A 4 -4.64 13.77 -14.44
CA LEU A 4 -3.52 13.32 -13.61
C LEU A 4 -4.03 12.36 -12.53
N ASN A 5 -3.46 11.17 -12.48
CA ASN A 5 -3.70 10.22 -11.40
C ASN A 5 -2.66 10.47 -10.31
N LEU A 6 -3.12 10.94 -9.14
CA LEU A 6 -2.23 11.28 -8.04
C LEU A 6 -1.69 10.02 -7.35
N ALA A 7 -0.46 10.12 -6.86
CA ALA A 7 0.18 9.05 -6.10
C ALA A 7 -0.57 8.83 -4.77
N ARG A 8 -0.61 7.57 -4.29
CA ARG A 8 -1.45 7.14 -3.15
C ARG A 8 -0.84 7.50 -1.79
N GLU A 9 0.43 7.88 -1.80
CA GLU A 9 1.24 8.30 -0.66
C GLU A 9 1.10 9.79 -0.33
N LEU A 10 0.47 10.59 -1.21
CA LEU A 10 0.29 12.02 -1.00
C LEU A 10 -0.69 12.29 0.14
N CYS A 11 -0.34 13.20 1.02
CA CYS A 11 -1.23 13.71 2.04
C CYS A 11 -2.23 14.73 1.45
N LEU A 12 -3.31 14.99 2.20
CA LEU A 12 -4.35 15.92 1.77
C LEU A 12 -3.83 17.34 1.51
N GLN A 13 -2.79 17.77 2.24
CA GLN A 13 -2.17 19.07 2.02
C GLN A 13 -1.46 19.12 0.65
N GLU A 14 -0.64 18.13 0.33
CA GLU A 14 0.05 18.04 -0.97
C GLU A 14 -0.95 17.98 -2.13
N ILE A 15 -2.05 17.23 -1.98
CA ILE A 15 -3.13 17.18 -2.98
C ILE A 15 -3.73 18.57 -3.23
N ARG A 16 -3.95 19.37 -2.18
CA ARG A 16 -4.47 20.74 -2.30
C ARG A 16 -3.48 21.66 -3.01
N GLU A 17 -2.19 21.55 -2.68
CA GLU A 17 -1.13 22.33 -3.34
C GLU A 17 -1.06 22.01 -4.83
N ILE A 18 -1.14 20.72 -5.21
CA ILE A 18 -1.19 20.30 -6.61
C ILE A 18 -2.42 20.88 -7.31
N ARG A 19 -3.61 20.80 -6.69
CA ARG A 19 -4.85 21.37 -7.26
C ARG A 19 -4.78 22.88 -7.46
N GLN A 20 -4.04 23.61 -6.63
CA GLN A 20 -3.82 25.05 -6.81
C GLN A 20 -2.83 25.36 -7.95
N SER A 21 -1.93 24.42 -8.26
CA SER A 21 -0.89 24.59 -9.28
C SER A 21 -1.32 24.22 -10.71
N THR A 22 -2.48 23.58 -10.90
CA THR A 22 -2.94 23.16 -12.23
C THR A 22 -4.47 23.12 -12.35
N ASP A 23 -4.96 23.43 -13.55
CA ASP A 23 -6.36 23.25 -13.91
C ASP A 23 -6.72 21.84 -14.38
N THR A 24 -5.72 20.98 -14.59
CA THR A 24 -5.90 19.59 -15.05
C THR A 24 -6.80 18.81 -14.11
N GLU A 25 -7.64 17.91 -14.64
CA GLU A 25 -8.47 17.00 -13.85
C GLU A 25 -7.57 16.12 -12.97
N LEU A 26 -7.87 16.04 -11.67
CA LEU A 26 -7.13 15.19 -10.73
C LEU A 26 -7.99 13.99 -10.34
N GLU A 27 -7.42 12.80 -10.41
CA GLU A 27 -8.02 11.57 -9.91
C GLU A 27 -7.24 11.10 -8.68
N VAL A 28 -7.97 10.77 -7.61
CA VAL A 28 -7.40 10.43 -6.31
C VAL A 28 -7.97 9.09 -5.85
N PHE A 29 -7.10 8.25 -5.30
CA PHE A 29 -7.48 6.98 -4.70
C PHE A 29 -8.09 7.22 -3.31
N VAL A 30 -9.38 6.92 -3.15
CA VAL A 30 -10.12 7.20 -1.90
C VAL A 30 -10.16 5.99 -0.96
N HIS A 31 -10.28 4.78 -1.50
CA HIS A 31 -10.39 3.58 -0.68
C HIS A 31 -9.76 2.36 -1.36
N GLY A 32 -9.19 1.46 -0.55
CA GLY A 32 -8.74 0.13 -0.96
C GLY A 32 -7.31 -0.17 -0.51
N ALA A 33 -6.73 -1.24 -1.06
CA ALA A 33 -5.42 -1.73 -0.63
C ALA A 33 -4.31 -0.72 -0.95
N LEU A 34 -3.65 -0.22 0.10
CA LEU A 34 -2.45 0.58 -0.02
C LEU A 34 -1.24 -0.36 -0.16
N CYS A 35 -0.79 -0.58 -1.40
CA CYS A 35 0.41 -1.38 -1.64
C CYS A 35 1.62 -0.71 -0.97
N ILE A 36 2.51 -1.51 -0.38
CA ILE A 36 3.78 -1.04 0.22
C ILE A 36 4.83 -0.61 -0.83
N SER A 37 4.40 -0.39 -2.07
CA SER A 37 5.27 -0.20 -3.21
C SER A 37 5.10 1.18 -3.82
N TYR A 38 6.23 1.86 -4.05
CA TYR A 38 6.30 3.20 -4.64
C TYR A 38 5.53 3.28 -5.96
N SER A 39 4.70 4.32 -6.12
CA SER A 39 3.89 4.55 -7.34
C SER A 39 3.01 3.35 -7.75
N GLY A 40 2.64 2.50 -6.80
CA GLY A 40 1.69 1.41 -7.03
C GLY A 40 2.23 0.17 -7.76
N ARG A 41 3.54 0.05 -7.95
CA ARG A 41 4.17 -1.09 -8.61
C ARG A 41 4.60 -2.17 -7.62
N CYS A 42 3.77 -3.19 -7.41
CA CYS A 42 4.05 -4.23 -6.42
C CYS A 42 4.68 -5.48 -7.07
N MET A 43 5.87 -5.86 -6.61
CA MET A 43 6.57 -7.10 -7.05
C MET A 43 6.38 -8.28 -6.08
N LEU A 44 5.92 -8.01 -4.86
CA LEU A 44 5.84 -9.00 -3.79
C LEU A 44 4.88 -10.16 -4.12
N SER A 45 3.70 -9.84 -4.67
CA SER A 45 2.71 -10.84 -5.10
C SER A 45 3.26 -11.75 -6.19
N ASN A 46 3.93 -11.17 -7.19
CA ASN A 46 4.50 -11.96 -8.27
C ASN A 46 5.60 -12.90 -7.74
N TYR A 47 6.50 -12.37 -6.91
CA TYR A 47 7.61 -13.15 -6.37
C TYR A 47 7.16 -14.32 -5.48
N LEU A 48 6.21 -14.09 -4.56
CA LEU A 48 5.80 -15.10 -3.59
C LEU A 48 4.73 -16.08 -4.10
N THR A 49 3.89 -15.65 -5.04
CA THR A 49 2.70 -16.43 -5.45
C THR A 49 2.59 -16.66 -6.97
N GLY A 50 3.49 -16.06 -7.76
CA GLY A 50 3.38 -16.06 -9.23
C GLY A 50 2.24 -15.19 -9.78
N ARG A 51 1.50 -14.47 -8.93
CA ARG A 51 0.39 -13.60 -9.37
C ARG A 51 0.81 -12.13 -9.44
N ASP A 52 0.72 -11.54 -10.63
CA ASP A 52 1.13 -10.15 -10.87
C ASP A 52 0.09 -9.13 -10.37
N ALA A 53 0.46 -8.36 -9.35
CA ALA A 53 -0.37 -7.29 -8.80
C ALA A 53 -0.56 -6.12 -9.78
N ASN A 54 0.39 -5.89 -10.69
CA ASN A 54 0.32 -4.82 -11.68
C ASN A 54 -0.67 -5.13 -12.81
N GLN A 55 -1.11 -6.38 -12.92
CA GLN A 55 -2.18 -6.84 -13.81
C GLN A 55 -3.51 -7.07 -13.06
N GLY A 56 -3.62 -6.58 -11.81
CA GLY A 56 -4.84 -6.74 -11.01
C GLY A 56 -5.02 -8.13 -10.38
N SER A 57 -4.01 -9.00 -10.44
CA SER A 57 -4.07 -10.34 -9.84
C SER A 57 -3.34 -10.41 -8.49
N CYS A 58 -3.43 -9.37 -7.66
CA CYS A 58 -2.74 -9.39 -6.36
C CYS A 58 -3.28 -10.51 -5.45
N ALA A 59 -2.37 -11.29 -4.83
CA ALA A 59 -2.71 -12.31 -3.84
C ALA A 59 -2.70 -11.79 -2.39
N HIS A 60 -2.39 -10.50 -2.21
CA HIS A 60 -2.24 -9.84 -0.92
C HIS A 60 -1.23 -10.50 0.04
N PRO A 61 -0.03 -10.93 -0.42
CA PRO A 61 0.93 -11.56 0.49
C PRO A 61 1.40 -10.61 1.59
N CYS A 62 1.37 -9.30 1.38
CA CYS A 62 1.65 -8.31 2.43
C CYS A 62 0.69 -8.37 3.63
N ARG A 63 -0.38 -9.17 3.58
CA ARG A 63 -1.32 -9.39 4.68
C ARG A 63 -1.22 -10.80 5.28
N TYR A 64 -0.29 -11.62 4.80
CA TYR A 64 -0.13 -12.97 5.34
C TYR A 64 0.51 -12.91 6.73
N SER A 65 0.28 -13.96 7.52
CA SER A 65 0.99 -14.13 8.79
C SER A 65 2.41 -14.62 8.51
N TYR A 66 3.39 -13.83 8.95
CA TYR A 66 4.80 -14.16 8.86
C TYR A 66 5.38 -14.45 10.24
N ALA A 67 6.39 -15.30 10.28
CA ALA A 67 7.19 -15.55 11.46
C ALA A 67 8.68 -15.47 11.07
N LEU A 68 9.49 -14.95 11.99
CA LEU A 68 10.94 -14.95 11.86
C LEU A 68 11.46 -16.33 12.23
N VAL A 69 12.38 -16.84 11.42
CA VAL A 69 13.11 -18.07 11.69
C VAL A 69 14.58 -17.70 11.83
N GLU A 70 15.19 -18.11 12.94
CA GLU A 70 16.63 -17.93 13.13
C GLU A 70 17.38 -19.08 12.44
N GLU A 71 18.41 -18.75 11.66
CA GLU A 71 19.22 -19.73 10.92
C GLU A 71 19.82 -20.82 11.83
N LYS A 72 20.22 -20.44 13.05
CA LYS A 72 20.85 -21.36 14.02
C LYS A 72 19.85 -22.21 14.81
N ARG A 73 18.55 -21.92 14.72
CA ARG A 73 17.46 -22.64 15.41
C ARG A 73 16.34 -22.99 14.42
N PRO A 74 16.61 -23.90 13.46
CA PRO A 74 15.61 -24.29 12.47
C PRO A 74 14.38 -24.91 13.13
N GLY A 75 13.19 -24.55 12.64
CA GLY A 75 11.91 -25.03 13.15
C GLY A 75 11.34 -24.25 14.34
N VAL A 76 12.07 -23.27 14.88
CA VAL A 76 11.54 -22.32 15.87
C VAL A 76 11.07 -21.06 15.15
N TYR A 77 9.77 -20.80 15.25
CA TYR A 77 9.11 -19.64 14.63
C TYR A 77 8.83 -18.58 15.69
N PHE A 78 9.39 -17.39 15.50
CA PHE A 78 9.10 -16.22 16.33
C PHE A 78 8.01 -15.39 15.65
N PRO A 79 6.87 -15.13 16.30
CA PRO A 79 5.82 -14.32 15.69
C PRO A 79 6.31 -12.89 15.44
N VAL A 80 5.87 -12.30 14.34
CA VAL A 80 6.03 -10.85 14.11
C VAL A 80 4.82 -10.16 14.75
N GLU A 81 5.08 -9.31 15.75
CA GLU A 81 4.02 -8.61 16.50
C GLU A 81 3.65 -7.28 15.82
N GLU A 82 2.38 -6.89 15.97
CA GLU A 82 1.83 -5.60 15.51
C GLU A 82 1.62 -4.69 16.74
N ASP A 83 2.19 -3.48 16.72
CA ASP A 83 1.87 -2.43 17.71
C ASP A 83 0.87 -1.40 17.14
N GLU A 84 0.58 -0.34 17.90
CA GLU A 84 -0.32 0.75 17.45
C GLU A 84 0.16 1.45 16.17
N ARG A 85 1.45 1.31 15.82
CA ARG A 85 2.11 1.88 14.63
C ARG A 85 2.27 0.85 13.51
N GLY A 86 1.84 -0.39 13.73
CA GLY A 86 1.75 -1.44 12.73
C GLY A 86 2.87 -2.48 12.79
N THR A 87 2.72 -3.52 11.99
CA THR A 87 3.76 -4.54 11.78
C THR A 87 4.81 -3.95 10.83
N TYR A 88 6.04 -3.70 11.30
CA TYR A 88 7.08 -3.02 10.53
C TYR A 88 7.51 -3.72 9.23
N ILE A 89 7.12 -4.98 9.03
CA ILE A 89 7.52 -5.73 7.84
C ILE A 89 6.51 -5.53 6.69
N PHE A 90 5.21 -5.38 6.94
CA PHE A 90 4.21 -5.26 5.86
C PHE A 90 2.95 -4.48 6.26
N ASN A 91 2.50 -3.56 5.39
CA ASN A 91 1.30 -2.75 5.59
C ASN A 91 0.04 -3.61 5.48
N SER A 92 -0.62 -3.83 6.62
CA SER A 92 -1.76 -4.72 6.79
C SER A 92 -3.12 -4.07 6.50
N ARG A 93 -3.19 -2.74 6.30
CA ARG A 93 -4.46 -2.00 6.32
C ARG A 93 -4.83 -1.40 4.96
N ASP A 94 -6.13 -1.25 4.75
CA ASP A 94 -6.68 -0.51 3.62
C ASP A 94 -6.62 1.00 3.89
N LEU A 95 -6.38 1.78 2.84
CA LEU A 95 -6.68 3.20 2.87
C LEU A 95 -8.20 3.35 2.86
N CYS A 96 -8.73 4.19 3.76
CA CYS A 96 -10.13 4.58 3.76
C CYS A 96 -10.24 6.07 4.05
N LEU A 97 -10.43 6.87 2.99
CA LEU A 97 -10.61 8.32 3.07
C LEU A 97 -12.08 8.75 2.97
N LEU A 98 -13.04 7.82 3.00
CA LEU A 98 -14.47 8.14 2.87
C LEU A 98 -14.97 9.15 3.92
N GLY A 99 -14.45 9.10 5.15
CA GLY A 99 -14.80 10.09 6.19
C GLY A 99 -14.02 11.41 6.10
N ARG A 100 -13.11 11.55 5.14
CA ARG A 100 -12.22 12.70 4.96
C ARG A 100 -12.26 13.25 3.53
N SER A 101 -13.19 12.76 2.70
CA SER A 101 -13.36 13.26 1.34
C SER A 101 -13.70 14.75 1.41
N PRO A 102 -12.96 15.61 0.69
CA PRO A 102 -13.39 16.99 0.54
C PRO A 102 -14.75 16.96 -0.17
N ASN A 103 -15.79 17.40 0.53
CA ASN A 103 -17.06 17.77 -0.11
C ASN A 103 -16.82 18.91 -1.10
#